data_AF-A0A955SV27-F1
#
_entry.id   AF-A0A955SV27-F1
#
_cell.length_a   1.000
_cell.length_b   1.000
_cell.length_c   1.000
_cell.angle_alpha   90.00
_cell.angle_beta   90.00
_cell.angle_gamma   90.00
#
_symmetry.space_group_name_H-M   'P 1'
#
loop_
_entity.id
_entity.type
_entity.pdbx_description
1 polymer ?
#
loop_
_entity_poly.entity_id
_entity_poly.type
_entity_poly.pdbx_seq_one_letter_code
_entity_poly.pdbx_strand_id
1 'polypeptide(L)'
;TPYAEILADWIDKGVISEWVGKIAERESPIGEIRETAIADWKLGLTTFMGRSFSMGLASREVSRQTNPLVIQVERHEKETTGLVCSRYLIDDFESDSFFDQGKFFGVQEGARAIAVYAPRGAESPDSFAPASRHQFGNAKAALVWLESSNVGKIWTEHGEIENLPLDLDLSETLVVETGPVFIGIKPLARTELGHDSPIRLEKREGRLYFEIHNYLGPEKVFWELDRGSRFYQGQPFCAFYVEVAESSDYANGLEFLREIDQTDFTREIEQPFTSYRDDAERKLRLEATRDGIPLGLEVDLMKWELKSRWTSRGVETWPMLESPWAVQSASGKIEVASATLTCPDQPALLVGNPEKQTWAVQYYGKPGTLTFEGPTGSVSFDRMTPGWILWDRGEVTVEAMEGWEGPTLVGGRLEKND
;
A
#
# COMPACT_ATOMS: atom_id res chain seq x y z
N THR A 1 -17.29 12.18 10.32
CA THR A 1 -16.55 11.02 10.87
C THR A 1 -15.96 11.43 12.21
N PRO A 2 -15.69 10.51 13.14
CA PRO A 2 -15.13 10.84 14.46
C PRO A 2 -13.83 11.67 14.39
N TYR A 3 -13.01 11.45 13.35
CA TYR A 3 -11.80 12.24 13.12
C TYR A 3 -12.07 13.68 12.68
N ALA A 4 -13.10 13.92 11.87
CA ALA A 4 -13.51 15.28 11.49
C ALA A 4 -14.04 16.06 12.71
N GLU A 5 -14.75 15.39 13.62
CA GLU A 5 -15.23 15.97 14.88
C GLU A 5 -14.07 16.30 15.83
N ILE A 6 -13.08 15.41 15.95
CA ILE A 6 -11.85 15.69 16.73
C ILE A 6 -11.08 16.87 16.14
N LEU A 7 -10.93 16.91 14.81
CA LEU A 7 -10.24 18.01 14.15
C LEU A 7 -10.96 19.34 14.35
N ALA A 8 -12.29 19.35 14.22
CA ALA A 8 -13.11 20.53 14.48
C ALA A 8 -12.97 20.99 15.94
N ASP A 9 -13.05 20.08 16.92
CA ASP A 9 -12.85 20.40 18.34
C ASP A 9 -11.44 20.97 18.62
N TRP A 10 -10.41 20.47 17.95
CA TRP A 10 -9.04 21.00 18.08
C TRP A 10 -8.89 22.39 17.48
N ILE A 11 -9.56 22.67 16.37
CA ILE A 11 -9.62 24.01 15.77
C ILE A 11 -10.37 24.97 16.69
N ASP A 12 -11.54 24.58 17.19
CA ASP A 12 -12.38 25.40 18.08
C ASP A 12 -11.67 25.74 19.39
N LYS A 13 -10.86 24.82 19.91
CA LYS A 13 -10.03 25.03 21.11
C LYS A 13 -8.73 25.79 20.84
N GLY A 14 -8.43 26.12 19.58
CA GLY A 14 -7.17 26.77 19.18
C GLY A 14 -5.94 25.88 19.37
N VAL A 15 -6.11 24.56 19.48
CA VAL A 15 -4.99 23.60 19.54
C VAL A 15 -4.30 23.52 18.18
N ILE A 16 -5.06 23.67 17.10
CA ILE A 16 -4.57 23.72 15.73
C ILE A 16 -5.17 24.95 15.05
N SER A 17 -4.39 25.62 14.20
CA SER A 17 -4.83 26.77 13.44
C SER A 17 -5.96 26.43 12.47
N GLU A 18 -6.91 27.36 12.30
CA GLU A 18 -8.10 27.21 11.46
C GLU A 18 -7.79 26.83 10.00
N TRP A 19 -6.64 27.28 9.47
CA TRP A 19 -6.23 26.96 8.10
C TRP A 19 -6.04 25.46 7.85
N VAL A 20 -5.71 24.68 8.88
CA VAL A 20 -5.61 23.22 8.78
C VAL A 20 -6.99 22.62 8.48
N GLY A 21 -8.06 23.17 9.06
CA GLY A 21 -9.44 22.82 8.72
C GLY A 21 -9.75 23.09 7.26
N LYS A 22 -9.41 24.27 6.74
CA LYS A 22 -9.62 24.62 5.33
C LYS A 22 -8.88 23.67 4.37
N ILE A 23 -7.69 23.21 4.74
CA ILE A 23 -6.93 22.24 3.94
C ILE A 23 -7.53 20.83 4.05
N ALA A 24 -8.05 20.45 5.22
CA ALA A 24 -8.67 19.16 5.47
C ALA A 24 -10.10 19.04 4.90
N GLU A 25 -10.82 20.15 4.75
CA GLU A 25 -12.10 20.25 4.06
C GLU A 25 -11.93 20.07 2.55
N ARG A 26 -11.75 18.81 2.14
CA ARG A 26 -11.79 18.40 0.74
C ARG A 26 -12.93 17.41 0.56
N GLU A 27 -13.61 17.48 -0.59
CA GLU A 27 -14.39 16.33 -1.05
C GLU A 27 -13.46 15.10 -1.17
N SER A 28 -14.00 13.90 -0.94
CA SER A 28 -13.23 12.66 -0.76
C SER A 28 -12.05 12.57 -1.72
N PRO A 29 -10.80 12.69 -1.22
CA PRO A 29 -9.68 12.98 -2.10
C PRO A 29 -9.32 11.72 -2.88
N ILE A 30 -9.74 11.63 -4.14
CA ILE A 30 -9.40 10.53 -5.03
C ILE A 30 -7.94 10.68 -5.43
N GLY A 31 -7.12 9.68 -5.15
CA GLY A 31 -5.72 9.72 -5.52
C GLY A 31 -4.84 8.77 -4.73
N GLU A 32 -3.59 8.71 -5.16
CA GLU A 32 -2.56 7.89 -4.54
C GLU A 32 -1.67 8.73 -3.62
N ILE A 33 -1.47 8.23 -2.40
CA ILE A 33 -0.53 8.75 -1.41
C ILE A 33 0.62 7.73 -1.32
N ARG A 34 1.86 8.21 -1.43
CA ARG A 34 3.08 7.41 -1.27
C ARG A 34 3.97 8.07 -0.23
N GLU A 35 4.49 7.30 0.71
CA GLU A 35 5.43 7.80 1.71
C GLU A 35 6.44 6.74 2.13
N THR A 36 7.58 7.19 2.62
CA THR A 36 8.58 6.30 3.23
C THR A 36 8.45 6.38 4.74
N ALA A 37 7.97 5.29 5.35
CA ALA A 37 7.87 5.21 6.79
C ALA A 37 9.25 5.07 7.45
N ILE A 38 10.12 4.19 6.91
CA ILE A 38 11.50 3.98 7.41
C ILE A 38 12.42 3.63 6.23
N ALA A 39 13.26 4.59 5.83
CA ALA A 39 14.17 4.44 4.68
C ALA A 39 15.19 3.30 4.86
N ASP A 40 15.81 3.20 6.04
CA ASP A 40 16.81 2.17 6.35
C ASP A 40 16.26 0.75 6.23
N TRP A 41 14.95 0.59 6.46
CA TRP A 41 14.27 -0.70 6.40
C TRP A 41 13.67 -0.98 5.02
N LYS A 42 13.81 -0.04 4.08
CA LYS A 42 13.13 -0.06 2.79
C LYS A 42 11.61 -0.24 2.99
N LEU A 43 11.06 0.50 3.96
CA LEU A 43 9.65 0.46 4.31
C LEU A 43 8.94 1.70 3.77
N GLY A 44 8.11 1.49 2.76
CA GLY A 44 7.25 2.49 2.14
C GLY A 44 5.80 2.05 2.19
N LEU A 45 4.91 3.03 2.18
CA LEU A 45 3.47 2.86 2.21
C LEU A 45 2.90 3.51 0.95
N THR A 46 2.02 2.79 0.27
CA THR A 46 1.19 3.33 -0.80
C THR A 46 -0.26 3.18 -0.38
N THR A 47 -1.06 4.23 -0.49
CA THR A 47 -2.50 4.17 -0.27
C THR A 47 -3.22 4.85 -1.42
N PHE A 48 -4.13 4.14 -2.05
CA PHE A 48 -5.04 4.71 -3.04
C PHE A 48 -6.41 4.92 -2.40
N MET A 49 -6.95 6.12 -2.59
CA MET A 49 -8.27 6.51 -2.15
C MET A 49 -9.19 6.54 -3.37
N GLY A 50 -10.18 5.64 -3.40
CA GLY A 50 -11.28 5.63 -4.36
C GLY A 50 -12.47 6.45 -3.85
N ARG A 51 -13.63 6.35 -4.54
CA ARG A 51 -14.86 7.02 -4.10
C ARG A 51 -15.46 6.30 -2.90
N SER A 52 -15.55 4.97 -2.97
CA SER A 52 -16.17 4.16 -1.93
C SER A 52 -15.23 3.13 -1.30
N PHE A 53 -13.92 3.25 -1.54
CA PHE A 53 -12.91 2.41 -0.91
C PHE A 53 -11.57 3.13 -0.70
N SER A 54 -10.71 2.54 0.12
CA SER A 54 -9.28 2.80 0.13
C SER A 54 -8.51 1.49 0.11
N MET A 55 -7.36 1.48 -0.56
CA MET A 55 -6.48 0.32 -0.65
C MET A 55 -5.06 0.75 -0.28
N GLY A 56 -4.55 0.18 0.80
CA GLY A 56 -3.21 0.44 1.32
C GLY A 56 -2.31 -0.79 1.21
N LEU A 57 -1.08 -0.58 0.76
CA LEU A 57 -0.04 -1.59 0.65
C LEU A 57 1.28 -1.09 1.23
N ALA A 58 1.91 -1.90 2.08
CA ALA A 58 3.28 -1.70 2.52
C ALA A 58 4.27 -2.39 1.56
N SER A 59 5.46 -1.82 1.37
CA SER A 59 6.52 -2.46 0.58
C SER A 59 6.98 -3.80 1.17
N ARG A 60 6.85 -3.95 2.49
CA ARG A 60 7.17 -5.15 3.26
C ARG A 60 6.42 -5.19 4.59
N GLU A 61 6.41 -6.34 5.23
CA GLU A 61 5.96 -6.49 6.62
C GLU A 61 6.97 -5.90 7.62
N VAL A 62 6.47 -5.50 8.80
CA VAL A 62 7.31 -5.03 9.92
C VAL A 62 7.24 -5.95 11.12
N SER A 63 6.06 -6.49 11.43
CA SER A 63 5.83 -7.35 12.59
C SER A 63 4.74 -8.37 12.31
N ARG A 64 4.39 -9.21 13.28
CA ARG A 64 3.27 -10.17 13.14
C ARG A 64 1.91 -9.50 13.29
N GLN A 65 1.90 -8.24 13.71
CA GLN A 65 0.69 -7.44 13.94
C GLN A 65 0.39 -6.48 12.78
N THR A 66 1.23 -6.47 11.74
CA THR A 66 1.01 -5.61 10.57
C THR A 66 0.02 -6.23 9.61
N ASN A 67 -0.74 -5.38 8.93
CA ASN A 67 -1.56 -5.73 7.77
C ASN A 67 -0.86 -5.16 6.53
N PRO A 68 -0.07 -5.96 5.78
CA PRO A 68 0.72 -5.42 4.68
C PRO A 68 -0.14 -4.97 3.51
N LEU A 69 -1.28 -5.61 3.26
CA LEU A 69 -2.33 -5.16 2.35
C LEU A 69 -3.64 -5.00 3.14
N VAL A 70 -4.31 -3.87 2.95
CA VAL A 70 -5.61 -3.56 3.53
C VAL A 70 -6.49 -2.91 2.47
N ILE A 71 -7.74 -3.35 2.36
CA ILE A 71 -8.78 -2.69 1.59
C ILE A 71 -9.91 -2.34 2.56
N GLN A 72 -10.20 -1.05 2.69
CA GLN A 72 -11.34 -0.56 3.44
C GLN A 72 -12.44 -0.18 2.45
N VAL A 73 -13.65 -0.62 2.71
CA VAL A 73 -14.80 -0.38 1.84
C VAL A 73 -15.89 0.34 2.63
N GLU A 74 -16.52 1.33 2.03
CA GLU A 74 -17.67 2.01 2.59
C GLU A 74 -18.83 1.01 2.80
N ARG A 75 -19.53 1.12 3.94
CA ARG A 75 -20.77 0.37 4.18
C ARG A 75 -21.94 1.30 4.07
N HIS A 76 -22.87 1.00 3.16
CA HIS A 76 -24.20 1.58 3.26
C HIS A 76 -24.87 1.05 4.55
N GLU A 77 -25.43 1.97 5.34
CA GLU A 77 -26.29 1.69 6.52
C GLU A 77 -25.60 1.18 7.82
N LYS A 78 -24.26 1.09 7.90
CA LYS A 78 -23.55 0.74 9.15
C LYS A 78 -22.48 1.77 9.50
N GLU A 79 -22.26 2.01 10.80
CA GLU A 79 -21.25 2.95 11.31
C GLU A 79 -19.78 2.50 11.09
N THR A 80 -19.55 1.25 10.68
CA THR A 80 -18.20 0.68 10.48
C THR A 80 -17.89 0.47 9.00
N THR A 81 -16.61 0.44 8.62
CA THR A 81 -16.17 0.09 7.26
C THR A 81 -16.03 -1.42 7.09
N GLY A 82 -16.22 -1.91 5.86
CA GLY A 82 -15.83 -3.27 5.49
C GLY A 82 -14.31 -3.37 5.43
N LEU A 83 -13.74 -4.45 5.95
CA LEU A 83 -12.29 -4.63 6.00
C LEU A 83 -11.88 -5.96 5.35
N VAL A 84 -11.02 -5.83 4.35
CA VAL A 84 -10.31 -6.95 3.73
C VAL A 84 -8.82 -6.77 4.00
N CYS A 85 -8.12 -7.83 4.35
CA CYS A 85 -6.68 -7.76 4.59
C CYS A 85 -5.97 -9.04 4.18
N SER A 86 -4.68 -8.93 3.86
CA SER A 86 -3.86 -10.10 3.57
C SER A 86 -3.17 -10.65 4.81
N ARG A 87 -2.95 -11.96 4.81
CA ARG A 87 -2.20 -12.69 5.83
C ARG A 87 -1.44 -13.84 5.21
N TYR A 88 -0.37 -14.27 5.87
CA TYR A 88 0.08 -15.64 5.76
C TYR A 88 -0.32 -16.42 7.02
N LEU A 89 -0.86 -17.61 6.84
CA LEU A 89 -1.41 -18.46 7.89
C LEU A 89 -0.66 -19.80 7.89
N ILE A 90 -0.39 -20.30 9.10
CA ILE A 90 0.15 -21.64 9.35
C ILE A 90 -0.78 -22.30 10.36
N ASP A 91 -1.24 -23.52 10.05
CA ASP A 91 -2.12 -24.37 10.88
C ASP A 91 -3.38 -23.70 11.44
N ASP A 92 -3.91 -22.66 10.78
CA ASP A 92 -5.17 -21.99 11.11
C ASP A 92 -5.39 -21.84 12.64
N PHE A 93 -4.51 -21.09 13.32
CA PHE A 93 -4.49 -20.93 14.78
C PHE A 93 -5.88 -20.91 15.45
N GLU A 94 -6.13 -21.85 16.37
CA GLU A 94 -7.33 -21.98 17.22
C GLU A 94 -7.41 -20.93 18.38
N SER A 95 -6.77 -19.76 18.28
CA SER A 95 -6.80 -18.75 19.36
C SER A 95 -7.17 -17.37 18.85
N ASP A 96 -7.67 -16.51 19.76
CA ASP A 96 -8.18 -15.14 19.55
C ASP A 96 -7.24 -14.14 18.84
N SER A 97 -6.07 -14.58 18.33
CA SER A 97 -5.05 -13.71 17.75
C SER A 97 -4.82 -13.96 16.25
N PHE A 98 -5.41 -13.08 15.43
CA PHE A 98 -5.36 -13.08 13.97
C PHE A 98 -4.04 -12.48 13.42
N PHE A 99 -2.91 -13.08 13.78
CA PHE A 99 -1.56 -12.61 13.44
C PHE A 99 -1.09 -13.04 12.04
N ASP A 100 -0.27 -12.19 11.42
CA ASP A 100 0.42 -12.51 10.17
C ASP A 100 1.69 -13.34 10.47
N GLN A 101 1.70 -14.58 9.97
CA GLN A 101 2.82 -15.50 10.07
C GLN A 101 3.72 -15.45 8.83
N GLY A 102 3.62 -14.39 8.03
CA GLY A 102 4.31 -14.23 6.77
C GLY A 102 5.45 -13.23 6.80
N LYS A 103 6.35 -13.40 5.83
CA LYS A 103 7.15 -12.30 5.27
C LYS A 103 6.48 -11.85 3.99
N PHE A 104 6.56 -10.56 3.68
CA PHE A 104 5.78 -9.92 2.64
C PHE A 104 6.63 -8.98 1.81
N PHE A 105 6.38 -8.96 0.51
CA PHE A 105 6.78 -7.86 -0.36
C PHE A 105 5.62 -7.45 -1.25
N GLY A 106 5.50 -6.15 -1.50
CA GLY A 106 4.40 -5.59 -2.27
C GLY A 106 4.78 -4.39 -3.13
N VAL A 107 4.11 -4.27 -4.27
CA VAL A 107 4.06 -3.03 -5.06
C VAL A 107 2.60 -2.69 -5.40
N GLN A 108 2.27 -1.40 -5.39
CA GLN A 108 0.95 -0.87 -5.70
C GLN A 108 1.08 0.29 -6.67
N GLU A 109 0.13 0.39 -7.59
CA GLU A 109 -0.12 1.58 -8.40
C GLU A 109 -1.64 1.75 -8.58
N GLY A 110 -2.15 2.88 -8.11
CA GLY A 110 -3.57 3.15 -8.02
C GLY A 110 -4.27 2.06 -7.22
N ALA A 111 -5.35 1.51 -7.79
CA ALA A 111 -6.14 0.45 -7.19
C ALA A 111 -5.65 -0.97 -7.53
N ARG A 112 -4.40 -1.12 -8.02
CA ARG A 112 -3.80 -2.40 -8.43
C ARG A 112 -2.58 -2.70 -7.56
N ALA A 113 -2.41 -3.95 -7.15
CA ALA A 113 -1.22 -4.39 -6.43
C ALA A 113 -0.78 -5.80 -6.78
N ILE A 114 0.51 -6.05 -6.62
CA ILE A 114 1.10 -7.38 -6.57
C ILE A 114 1.64 -7.60 -5.16
N ALA A 115 1.28 -8.75 -4.58
CA ALA A 115 1.66 -9.19 -3.26
C ALA A 115 2.40 -10.53 -3.35
N VAL A 116 3.52 -10.65 -2.64
CA VAL A 116 4.27 -11.90 -2.51
C VAL A 116 4.50 -12.18 -1.04
N TYR A 117 4.03 -13.35 -0.60
CA TYR A 117 4.24 -13.86 0.75
C TYR A 117 5.18 -15.04 0.74
N ALA A 118 5.94 -15.18 1.82
CA ALA A 118 6.62 -16.41 2.24
C ALA A 118 6.30 -16.69 3.71
N PRO A 119 6.40 -17.93 4.20
CA PRO A 119 6.26 -18.21 5.62
C PRO A 119 7.35 -17.49 6.41
N ARG A 120 6.95 -16.85 7.52
CA ARG A 120 7.88 -16.28 8.49
C ARG A 120 8.51 -17.41 9.28
N GLY A 121 9.69 -17.82 8.82
CA GLY A 121 10.67 -18.33 9.75
C GLY A 121 10.96 -17.25 10.82
N ALA A 122 10.65 -17.49 12.09
CA ALA A 122 11.07 -16.73 13.25
C ALA A 122 12.57 -16.53 13.11
N GLU A 123 12.98 -15.30 12.91
CA GLU A 123 14.38 -14.91 12.95
C GLU A 123 14.65 -14.53 14.41
N SER A 124 15.26 -15.45 15.15
CA SER A 124 16.02 -15.14 16.37
C SER A 124 17.46 -15.61 16.10
N PRO A 125 18.48 -14.99 16.69
CA PRO A 125 19.86 -15.48 16.65
C PRO A 125 20.01 -16.92 17.20
N ASP A 126 19.05 -17.39 18.00
CA ASP A 126 18.92 -18.77 18.48
C ASP A 126 17.85 -19.59 17.71
N SER A 127 17.29 -19.02 16.63
CA SER A 127 16.23 -19.64 15.87
C SER A 127 16.74 -20.64 14.84
N PHE A 128 16.50 -21.91 15.14
CA PHE A 128 16.21 -22.90 14.13
C PHE A 128 14.77 -22.62 13.62
N ALA A 129 14.66 -22.21 12.36
CA ALA A 129 13.46 -21.73 11.68
C ALA A 129 12.12 -22.42 12.07
N PRO A 130 10.97 -21.71 12.01
CA PRO A 130 9.62 -22.27 11.93
C PRO A 130 9.33 -23.24 10.80
N ALA A 131 10.29 -23.51 9.91
CA ALA A 131 10.12 -24.56 8.91
C ALA A 131 10.98 -25.81 9.19
N SER A 132 11.91 -25.80 10.15
CA SER A 132 12.86 -26.92 10.32
C SER A 132 12.68 -27.77 11.57
N ARG A 133 11.79 -27.41 12.51
CA ARG A 133 11.51 -28.23 13.71
C ARG A 133 10.05 -28.30 14.16
N HIS A 134 9.17 -27.50 13.58
CA HIS A 134 7.74 -27.55 13.87
C HIS A 134 7.04 -28.25 12.72
N GLN A 135 6.23 -29.24 13.07
CA GLN A 135 5.35 -29.87 12.12
C GLN A 135 4.22 -28.88 11.82
N PHE A 136 3.83 -28.80 10.56
CA PHE A 136 2.61 -28.10 10.18
C PHE A 136 1.87 -28.94 9.13
N GLY A 137 0.54 -28.87 9.17
CA GLY A 137 -0.37 -29.49 8.20
C GLY A 137 -0.87 -28.50 7.15
N ASN A 138 -0.72 -27.19 7.39
CA ASN A 138 -1.22 -26.14 6.51
C ASN A 138 -0.27 -24.93 6.49
N ALA A 139 0.04 -24.43 5.29
CA ALA A 139 0.72 -23.15 5.10
C ALA A 139 0.18 -22.44 3.85
N LYS A 140 -0.27 -21.19 3.99
CA LYS A 140 -0.97 -20.47 2.93
C LYS A 140 -0.87 -18.96 3.05
N ALA A 141 -0.88 -18.27 1.90
CA ALA A 141 -1.25 -16.87 1.84
C ALA A 141 -2.78 -16.75 1.71
N ALA A 142 -3.37 -15.75 2.35
CA ALA A 142 -4.80 -15.53 2.32
C ALA A 142 -5.14 -14.04 2.15
N LEU A 143 -6.18 -13.76 1.38
CA LEU A 143 -6.93 -12.51 1.44
C LEU A 143 -8.24 -12.78 2.20
N VAL A 144 -8.49 -12.00 3.25
CA VAL A 144 -9.54 -12.30 4.24
C VAL A 144 -10.50 -11.13 4.36
N TRP A 145 -11.77 -11.38 4.06
CA TRP A 145 -12.86 -10.49 4.43
C TRP A 145 -13.24 -10.79 5.87
N LEU A 146 -12.98 -9.83 6.76
CA LEU A 146 -13.22 -10.02 8.20
C LEU A 146 -14.71 -10.17 8.54
N GLU A 147 -15.58 -9.73 7.63
CA GLU A 147 -17.02 -9.91 7.73
C GLU A 147 -17.60 -10.32 6.37
N SER A 148 -18.00 -11.58 6.27
CA SER A 148 -18.69 -12.13 5.09
C SER A 148 -20.07 -11.52 4.85
N SER A 149 -20.60 -10.73 5.79
CA SER A 149 -21.88 -10.03 5.62
C SER A 149 -21.83 -8.91 4.57
N ASN A 150 -20.63 -8.44 4.21
CA ASN A 150 -20.44 -7.44 3.16
C ASN A 150 -20.17 -8.06 1.78
N VAL A 151 -20.01 -9.38 1.72
CA VAL A 151 -19.74 -10.09 0.47
C VAL A 151 -21.07 -10.28 -0.26
N GLY A 152 -21.15 -9.72 -1.47
CA GLY A 152 -22.24 -9.90 -2.41
C GLY A 152 -22.00 -11.12 -3.29
N LYS A 153 -22.14 -10.94 -4.60
CA LYS A 153 -21.91 -11.99 -5.58
C LYS A 153 -20.44 -12.25 -5.83
N ILE A 154 -20.15 -13.44 -6.34
CA ILE A 154 -18.81 -13.93 -6.63
C ILE A 154 -18.80 -14.44 -8.06
N TRP A 155 -17.76 -14.13 -8.83
CA TRP A 155 -17.63 -14.55 -10.22
C TRP A 155 -16.27 -15.17 -10.49
N THR A 156 -16.26 -16.18 -11.36
CA THR A 156 -15.07 -16.65 -12.09
C THR A 156 -15.33 -16.58 -13.58
N GLU A 157 -14.38 -17.04 -14.40
CA GLU A 157 -14.56 -17.20 -15.84
C GLU A 157 -15.74 -18.12 -16.21
N HIS A 158 -16.17 -18.98 -15.28
CA HIS A 158 -17.31 -19.88 -15.44
C HIS A 158 -18.66 -19.26 -15.08
N GLY A 159 -18.68 -18.00 -14.63
CA GLY A 159 -19.89 -17.26 -14.27
C GLY A 159 -20.02 -17.00 -12.77
N GLU A 160 -21.25 -16.73 -12.33
CA GLU A 160 -21.56 -16.46 -10.93
C GLU A 160 -21.50 -17.75 -10.10
N ILE A 161 -20.85 -17.68 -8.93
CA ILE A 161 -20.62 -18.80 -8.02
C ILE A 161 -21.69 -18.80 -6.94
N GLU A 162 -22.44 -19.89 -6.85
CA GLU A 162 -23.54 -20.03 -5.88
C GLU A 162 -23.13 -20.82 -4.61
N ASN A 163 -22.06 -21.61 -4.67
CA ASN A 163 -21.68 -22.54 -3.60
C ASN A 163 -20.20 -22.44 -3.23
N LEU A 164 -19.92 -22.54 -1.92
CA LEU A 164 -18.57 -22.60 -1.34
C LEU A 164 -18.42 -23.89 -0.52
N PRO A 165 -17.21 -24.46 -0.39
CA PRO A 165 -15.93 -23.98 -0.93
C PRO A 165 -15.83 -24.12 -2.45
N LEU A 166 -15.01 -23.27 -3.06
CA LEU A 166 -14.65 -23.31 -4.47
C LEU A 166 -13.13 -23.45 -4.57
N ASP A 167 -12.67 -24.48 -5.29
CA ASP A 167 -11.27 -24.60 -5.68
C ASP A 167 -11.06 -23.93 -7.04
N LEU A 168 -9.94 -23.22 -7.18
CA LEU A 168 -9.55 -22.48 -8.37
C LEU A 168 -8.19 -22.99 -8.88
N ASP A 169 -7.98 -22.84 -10.18
CA ASP A 169 -6.68 -23.02 -10.82
C ASP A 169 -5.85 -21.72 -10.78
N LEU A 170 -4.53 -21.86 -10.93
CA LEU A 170 -3.60 -20.72 -10.99
C LEU A 170 -3.91 -19.78 -12.17
N SER A 171 -4.58 -20.29 -13.22
CA SER A 171 -4.99 -19.50 -14.38
C SER A 171 -6.29 -18.74 -14.17
N GLU A 172 -7.08 -19.02 -13.13
CA GLU A 172 -8.39 -18.40 -12.97
C GLU A 172 -8.31 -17.04 -12.26
N THR A 173 -9.21 -16.14 -12.64
CA THR A 173 -9.44 -14.86 -11.97
C THR A 173 -10.70 -14.98 -11.13
N LEU A 174 -10.66 -14.48 -9.89
CA LEU A 174 -11.80 -14.40 -8.98
C LEU A 174 -12.22 -12.94 -8.84
N VAL A 175 -13.50 -12.63 -8.94
CA VAL A 175 -14.07 -11.32 -8.57
C VAL A 175 -15.09 -11.49 -7.46
N VAL A 176 -14.96 -10.68 -6.41
CA VAL A 176 -15.87 -10.66 -5.26
C VAL A 176 -16.49 -9.27 -5.13
N GLU A 177 -17.82 -9.19 -5.18
CA GLU A 177 -18.56 -7.98 -4.82
C GLU A 177 -18.46 -7.75 -3.31
N THR A 178 -18.05 -6.56 -2.92
CA THR A 178 -17.95 -6.16 -1.52
C THR A 178 -18.56 -4.77 -1.36
N GLY A 179 -19.81 -4.68 -0.90
CA GLY A 179 -20.53 -3.41 -0.86
C GLY A 179 -20.54 -2.72 -2.24
N PRO A 180 -20.18 -1.43 -2.35
CA PRO A 180 -20.17 -0.69 -3.61
C PRO A 180 -18.94 -0.96 -4.50
N VAL A 181 -18.09 -1.95 -4.20
CA VAL A 181 -16.88 -2.25 -5.00
C VAL A 181 -16.78 -3.69 -5.45
N PHE A 182 -16.02 -3.91 -6.51
CA PHE A 182 -15.51 -5.23 -6.90
C PHE A 182 -14.05 -5.37 -6.48
N ILE A 183 -13.69 -6.53 -5.93
CA ILE A 183 -12.31 -6.92 -5.61
C ILE A 183 -11.97 -8.12 -6.49
N GLY A 184 -11.06 -7.91 -7.44
CA GLY A 184 -10.57 -8.92 -8.35
C GLY A 184 -9.21 -9.45 -7.93
N ILE A 185 -9.00 -10.76 -8.05
CA ILE A 185 -7.82 -11.46 -7.56
C ILE A 185 -7.37 -12.47 -8.61
N LYS A 186 -6.08 -12.45 -8.91
CA LYS A 186 -5.44 -13.40 -9.83
C LYS A 186 -4.21 -14.02 -9.16
N PRO A 187 -4.24 -15.32 -8.83
CA PRO A 187 -3.02 -16.04 -8.48
C PRO A 187 -1.97 -15.88 -9.57
N LEU A 188 -0.75 -15.55 -9.20
CA LEU A 188 0.35 -15.40 -10.15
C LEU A 188 1.22 -16.64 -10.15
N ALA A 189 1.72 -17.01 -8.98
CA ALA A 189 2.62 -18.14 -8.81
C ALA A 189 2.63 -18.59 -7.35
N ARG A 190 3.06 -19.85 -7.12
CA ARG A 190 3.33 -20.36 -5.78
C ARG A 190 4.39 -21.46 -5.83
N THR A 191 5.00 -21.72 -4.68
CA THR A 191 5.76 -22.96 -4.45
C THR A 191 4.83 -24.00 -3.85
N GLU A 192 4.73 -25.16 -4.48
CA GLU A 192 3.96 -26.28 -3.95
C GLU A 192 4.87 -27.19 -3.13
N LEU A 193 4.62 -27.25 -1.82
CA LEU A 193 5.39 -28.06 -0.86
C LEU A 193 4.80 -29.48 -0.69
N GLY A 194 3.53 -29.65 -1.07
CA GLY A 194 2.82 -30.92 -1.09
C GLY A 194 2.53 -31.41 -2.50
N HIS A 195 1.51 -32.25 -2.60
CA HIS A 195 0.86 -32.59 -3.87
C HIS A 195 -0.58 -32.08 -3.82
N ASP A 196 -1.04 -31.50 -4.92
CA ASP A 196 -2.39 -30.99 -5.15
C ASP A 196 -2.87 -30.01 -4.05
N SER A 197 -1.98 -29.12 -3.58
CA SER A 197 -2.39 -28.09 -2.61
C SER A 197 -3.40 -27.15 -3.28
N PRO A 198 -4.55 -26.80 -2.67
CA PRO A 198 -5.58 -26.06 -3.39
C PRO A 198 -5.28 -24.55 -3.45
N ILE A 199 -5.87 -23.87 -4.44
CA ILE A 199 -6.21 -22.45 -4.31
C ILE A 199 -7.71 -22.44 -4.04
N ARG A 200 -8.15 -21.89 -2.90
CA ARG A 200 -9.50 -22.13 -2.39
C ARG A 200 -10.16 -20.85 -1.92
N LEU A 201 -11.42 -20.68 -2.29
CA LEU A 201 -12.33 -19.72 -1.70
C LEU A 201 -13.27 -20.44 -0.74
N GLU A 202 -13.31 -20.02 0.52
CA GLU A 202 -14.12 -20.68 1.54
C GLU A 202 -14.66 -19.68 2.57
N LYS A 203 -15.88 -19.94 3.05
CA LYS A 203 -16.49 -19.21 4.16
C LYS A 203 -16.30 -19.99 5.46
N ARG A 204 -15.65 -19.37 6.45
CA ARG A 204 -15.44 -19.96 7.80
C ARG A 204 -15.62 -18.90 8.87
N GLU A 205 -16.31 -19.24 9.96
CA GLU A 205 -16.45 -18.37 11.15
C GLU A 205 -16.93 -16.94 10.84
N GLY A 206 -17.86 -16.78 9.90
CA GLY A 206 -18.39 -15.47 9.51
C GLY A 206 -17.45 -14.63 8.63
N ARG A 207 -16.31 -15.18 8.21
CA ARG A 207 -15.33 -14.57 7.30
C ARG A 207 -15.30 -15.28 5.95
N LEU A 208 -14.82 -14.60 4.92
CA LEU A 208 -14.50 -15.21 3.62
C LEU A 208 -12.98 -15.24 3.47
N TYR A 209 -12.44 -16.36 3.04
CA TYR A 209 -11.02 -16.58 2.83
C TYR A 209 -10.78 -16.97 1.37
N PHE A 210 -9.98 -16.18 0.66
CA PHE A 210 -9.31 -16.62 -0.56
C PHE A 210 -7.89 -17.06 -0.21
N GLU A 211 -7.58 -18.33 -0.42
CA GLU A 211 -6.37 -18.99 0.08
C GLU A 211 -5.53 -19.57 -1.04
N ILE A 212 -4.24 -19.27 -1.05
CA ILE A 212 -3.26 -19.88 -1.93
C ILE A 212 -2.36 -20.74 -1.05
N HIS A 213 -2.57 -22.06 -1.10
CA HIS A 213 -1.83 -22.99 -0.26
C HIS A 213 -0.46 -23.30 -0.86
N ASN A 214 0.59 -23.15 -0.05
CA ASN A 214 1.87 -23.80 -0.27
C ASN A 214 1.79 -25.27 0.16
N TYR A 215 1.05 -25.56 1.23
CA TYR A 215 0.86 -26.92 1.74
C TYR A 215 -0.51 -27.08 2.39
N LEU A 216 -1.17 -28.20 2.10
CA LEU A 216 -2.30 -28.73 2.85
C LEU A 216 -2.17 -30.26 2.92
N GLY A 217 -2.05 -30.82 4.12
CA GLY A 217 -1.88 -32.26 4.29
C GLY A 217 -1.59 -32.70 5.73
N PRO A 218 -1.14 -33.96 5.92
CA PRO A 218 -0.73 -34.46 7.22
C PRO A 218 0.40 -33.62 7.82
N GLU A 219 0.38 -33.44 9.15
CA GLU A 219 1.45 -32.72 9.85
C GLU A 219 2.82 -33.33 9.54
N LYS A 220 3.75 -32.51 9.02
CA LYS A 220 5.14 -32.94 8.79
C LYS A 220 6.13 -31.79 8.93
N VAL A 221 7.41 -32.15 9.08
CA VAL A 221 8.53 -31.20 9.08
C VAL A 221 9.06 -31.05 7.66
N PHE A 222 9.43 -29.82 7.28
CA PHE A 222 10.01 -29.49 5.98
C PHE A 222 11.49 -29.07 6.14
N TRP A 223 12.37 -30.04 6.39
CA TRP A 223 13.80 -29.79 6.61
C TRP A 223 14.51 -29.13 5.41
N GLU A 224 13.92 -29.23 4.21
CA GLU A 224 14.35 -28.56 2.99
C GLU A 224 14.13 -27.04 3.01
N LEU A 225 13.31 -26.52 3.93
CA LEU A 225 13.06 -25.08 4.09
C LEU A 225 13.99 -24.43 5.13
N ASP A 226 14.82 -25.23 5.82
CA ASP A 226 15.87 -24.69 6.67
C ASP A 226 16.95 -24.03 5.81
N ARG A 227 17.20 -22.74 5.98
CA ARG A 227 18.26 -22.02 5.25
C ARG A 227 19.66 -22.61 5.49
N GLY A 228 19.88 -23.27 6.63
CA GLY A 228 21.13 -24.00 6.92
C GLY A 228 21.21 -25.39 6.29
N SER A 229 20.12 -25.90 5.69
CA SER A 229 20.08 -27.22 5.07
C SER A 229 20.78 -27.24 3.71
N ARG A 230 21.41 -28.37 3.39
CA ARG A 230 21.95 -28.63 2.05
C ARG A 230 20.86 -28.80 0.98
N PHE A 231 19.61 -28.92 1.39
CA PHE A 231 18.46 -29.07 0.51
C PHE A 231 17.71 -27.75 0.30
N TYR A 232 18.17 -26.64 0.89
CA TYR A 232 17.53 -25.33 0.73
C TYR A 232 17.63 -24.82 -0.70
N GLN A 233 16.47 -24.47 -1.27
CA GLN A 233 16.31 -23.99 -2.65
C GLN A 233 15.63 -22.61 -2.73
N GLY A 234 15.62 -21.89 -1.60
CA GLY A 234 14.92 -20.62 -1.44
C GLY A 234 13.62 -20.75 -0.65
N GLN A 235 13.09 -19.62 -0.22
CA GLN A 235 11.82 -19.55 0.49
C GLN A 235 10.68 -20.03 -0.41
N PRO A 236 9.75 -20.83 0.12
CA PRO A 236 8.50 -21.07 -0.57
C PRO A 236 7.68 -19.78 -0.54
N PHE A 237 6.90 -19.55 -1.59
CA PHE A 237 6.15 -18.31 -1.72
C PHE A 237 4.77 -18.52 -2.29
N CYS A 238 3.88 -17.57 -2.05
CA CYS A 238 2.61 -17.39 -2.75
C CYS A 238 2.54 -15.96 -3.27
N ALA A 239 2.17 -15.80 -4.53
CA ALA A 239 2.07 -14.51 -5.18
C ALA A 239 0.70 -14.33 -5.83
N PHE A 240 0.12 -13.15 -5.67
CA PHE A 240 -1.15 -12.79 -6.29
C PHE A 240 -1.18 -11.32 -6.69
N TYR A 241 -1.97 -11.06 -7.72
CA TYR A 241 -2.41 -9.75 -8.13
C TYR A 241 -3.78 -9.47 -7.52
N VAL A 242 -4.02 -8.24 -7.10
CA VAL A 242 -5.32 -7.77 -6.62
C VAL A 242 -5.63 -6.41 -7.25
N GLU A 243 -6.90 -6.22 -7.62
CA GLU A 243 -7.42 -4.97 -8.16
C GLU A 243 -8.77 -4.65 -7.53
N VAL A 244 -8.98 -3.37 -7.20
CA VAL A 244 -10.25 -2.89 -6.64
C VAL A 244 -10.85 -1.86 -7.58
N ALA A 245 -12.14 -1.95 -7.84
CA ALA A 245 -12.83 -0.97 -8.66
C ALA A 245 -14.22 -0.67 -8.14
N GLU A 246 -14.73 0.51 -8.48
CA GLU A 246 -16.10 0.90 -8.16
C GLU A 246 -17.08 0.01 -8.93
N SER A 247 -18.05 -0.58 -8.23
CA SER A 247 -19.04 -1.44 -8.87
C SER A 247 -19.88 -0.68 -9.91
N SER A 248 -20.04 0.63 -9.73
CA SER A 248 -20.74 1.52 -10.66
C SER A 248 -20.07 1.65 -12.02
N ASP A 249 -18.78 1.33 -12.12
CA ASP A 249 -17.99 1.49 -13.34
C ASP A 249 -18.15 0.28 -14.28
N TYR A 250 -18.84 -0.78 -13.84
CA TYR A 250 -19.07 -2.01 -14.60
C TYR A 250 -20.53 -2.46 -14.49
N ALA A 251 -21.04 -3.17 -15.49
CA ALA A 251 -22.39 -3.73 -15.46
C ALA A 251 -22.53 -4.86 -14.42
N ASN A 252 -21.45 -5.59 -14.15
CA ASN A 252 -21.35 -6.65 -13.14
C ASN A 252 -19.89 -7.10 -12.97
N GLY A 253 -19.63 -8.00 -12.00
CA GLY A 253 -18.29 -8.50 -11.73
C GLY A 253 -17.68 -9.35 -12.86
N LEU A 254 -18.46 -9.93 -13.78
CA LEU A 254 -17.92 -10.65 -14.94
C LEU A 254 -17.31 -9.68 -15.96
N GLU A 255 -17.84 -8.47 -16.11
CA GLU A 255 -17.23 -7.44 -16.96
C GLU A 255 -15.89 -6.97 -16.37
N PHE A 256 -15.86 -6.72 -15.05
CA PHE A 256 -14.61 -6.38 -14.37
C PHE A 256 -13.58 -7.52 -14.42
N LEU A 257 -14.02 -8.78 -14.32
CA LEU A 257 -13.14 -9.94 -14.50
C LEU A 257 -12.46 -9.94 -15.87
N ARG A 258 -13.22 -9.65 -16.94
CA ARG A 258 -12.67 -9.55 -18.30
C ARG A 258 -11.67 -8.41 -18.45
N GLU A 259 -11.80 -7.34 -17.67
CA GLU A 259 -10.84 -6.24 -17.65
C GLU A 259 -9.51 -6.66 -17.01
N ILE A 260 -9.57 -7.48 -15.95
CA ILE A 260 -8.37 -8.06 -15.35
C ILE A 260 -7.71 -9.05 -16.32
N ASP A 261 -8.49 -9.87 -17.02
CA ASP A 261 -7.97 -10.86 -17.97
C ASP A 261 -7.33 -10.25 -19.23
N GLN A 262 -7.53 -8.95 -19.49
CA GLN A 262 -6.78 -8.19 -20.50
C GLN A 262 -5.35 -7.82 -20.06
N THR A 263 -5.00 -8.09 -18.80
CA THR A 263 -3.66 -7.79 -18.27
C THR A 263 -2.66 -8.86 -18.68
N ASP A 264 -1.53 -8.43 -19.25
CA ASP A 264 -0.41 -9.30 -19.56
C ASP A 264 0.39 -9.61 -18.28
N PHE A 265 0.29 -10.84 -17.79
CA PHE A 265 1.00 -11.30 -16.60
C PHE A 265 2.29 -12.06 -16.95
N THR A 266 3.44 -11.45 -16.66
CA THR A 266 4.76 -12.07 -16.81
C THR A 266 5.21 -12.67 -15.48
N ARG A 267 5.70 -13.91 -15.55
CA ARG A 267 6.13 -14.70 -14.39
C ARG A 267 7.44 -15.39 -14.72
N GLU A 268 8.54 -14.88 -14.20
CA GLU A 268 9.86 -15.47 -14.38
C GLU A 268 10.35 -15.97 -13.02
N ILE A 269 10.56 -17.29 -12.95
CA ILE A 269 11.00 -17.96 -11.73
C ILE A 269 12.25 -18.74 -12.09
N GLU A 270 13.38 -18.38 -11.50
CA GLU A 270 14.62 -19.11 -11.72
C GLU A 270 14.51 -20.54 -11.15
N GLN A 271 15.15 -21.47 -11.86
CA GLN A 271 15.13 -22.89 -11.49
C GLN A 271 15.70 -23.08 -10.07
N PRO A 272 15.10 -23.97 -9.27
CA PRO A 272 15.61 -24.26 -7.94
C PRO A 272 17.00 -24.87 -8.00
N PHE A 273 17.89 -24.41 -7.13
CA PHE A 273 19.22 -24.99 -6.94
C PHE A 273 19.57 -24.98 -5.46
N THR A 274 20.46 -25.87 -5.05
CA THR A 274 20.97 -25.91 -3.66
C THR A 274 22.21 -25.04 -3.55
N SER A 275 22.28 -24.17 -2.55
CA SER A 275 23.50 -23.40 -2.25
C SER A 275 23.88 -23.56 -0.78
N TYR A 276 25.18 -23.73 -0.53
CA TYR A 276 25.75 -23.75 0.81
C TYR A 276 26.42 -22.38 1.04
N ARG A 277 25.90 -21.58 1.99
CA ARG A 277 26.42 -20.27 2.45
C ARG A 277 26.00 -18.99 1.68
N ASP A 278 24.79 -18.93 1.14
CA ASP A 278 24.12 -17.66 0.78
C ASP A 278 24.75 -16.77 -0.32
N ASP A 279 25.72 -17.24 -1.10
CA ASP A 279 26.38 -16.38 -2.10
C ASP A 279 25.62 -16.24 -3.44
N ALA A 280 24.58 -17.05 -3.66
CA ALA A 280 23.82 -17.10 -4.91
C ALA A 280 22.38 -16.62 -4.71
N GLU A 281 21.84 -15.94 -5.73
CA GLU A 281 20.45 -15.45 -5.78
C GLU A 281 19.60 -16.43 -6.60
N ARG A 282 18.32 -16.56 -6.23
CA ARG A 282 17.31 -17.24 -7.04
C ARG A 282 16.15 -16.27 -7.22
N LYS A 283 15.97 -15.73 -8.42
CA LYS A 283 15.05 -14.63 -8.65
C LYS A 283 13.64 -15.07 -8.97
N LEU A 284 12.68 -14.35 -8.38
CA LEU A 284 11.28 -14.30 -8.75
C LEU A 284 11.00 -12.91 -9.30
N ARG A 285 10.65 -12.79 -10.58
CA ARG A 285 10.19 -11.55 -11.20
C ARG A 285 8.73 -11.70 -11.62
N LEU A 286 7.89 -10.79 -11.13
CA LEU A 286 6.47 -10.73 -11.43
C LEU A 286 6.13 -9.37 -12.01
N GLU A 287 5.33 -9.36 -13.07
CA GLU A 287 4.86 -8.13 -13.72
C GLU A 287 3.44 -8.31 -14.23
N ALA A 288 2.63 -7.28 -14.04
CA ALA A 288 1.31 -7.11 -14.61
C ALA A 288 1.35 -5.85 -15.49
N THR A 289 1.06 -5.99 -16.78
CA THR A 289 1.06 -4.86 -17.72
C THR A 289 -0.31 -4.76 -18.39
N ARG A 290 -0.96 -3.60 -18.24
CA ARG A 290 -2.22 -3.27 -18.93
C ARG A 290 -2.10 -1.88 -19.54
N ASP A 291 -2.48 -1.73 -20.81
CA ASP A 291 -2.37 -0.49 -21.57
C ASP A 291 -0.95 0.10 -21.62
N GLY A 292 0.08 -0.76 -21.64
CA GLY A 292 1.47 -0.34 -21.60
C GLY A 292 1.93 0.22 -20.25
N ILE A 293 1.09 0.11 -19.21
CA ILE A 293 1.41 0.53 -17.85
C ILE A 293 1.85 -0.69 -17.03
N PRO A 294 3.15 -0.78 -16.66
CA PRO A 294 3.68 -1.90 -15.91
C PRO A 294 3.51 -1.72 -14.40
N LEU A 295 3.28 -2.81 -13.70
CA LEU A 295 3.34 -2.94 -12.24
C LEU A 295 4.10 -4.22 -11.91
N GLY A 296 5.20 -4.14 -11.17
CA GLY A 296 5.96 -5.34 -10.87
C GLY A 296 6.99 -5.24 -9.76
N LEU A 297 7.50 -6.39 -9.37
CA LEU A 297 8.53 -6.52 -8.35
C LEU A 297 9.43 -7.74 -8.58
N GLU A 298 10.65 -7.67 -8.05
CA GLU A 298 11.64 -8.74 -8.09
C GLU A 298 12.09 -9.09 -6.66
N VAL A 299 12.07 -10.38 -6.34
CA VAL A 299 12.49 -10.93 -5.04
C VAL A 299 13.61 -11.95 -5.24
N ASP A 300 14.65 -11.88 -4.41
CA ASP A 300 15.57 -12.99 -4.24
C ASP A 300 14.97 -13.99 -3.26
N LEU A 301 14.57 -15.16 -3.77
CA LEU A 301 14.01 -16.25 -2.99
C LEU A 301 15.03 -16.90 -2.05
N MET A 302 16.34 -16.82 -2.34
CA MET A 302 17.36 -17.41 -1.47
C MET A 302 17.48 -16.63 -0.15
N LYS A 303 17.71 -15.31 -0.24
CA LYS A 303 17.87 -14.45 0.94
C LYS A 303 16.56 -13.89 1.47
N TRP A 304 15.49 -13.99 0.69
CA TRP A 304 14.25 -13.26 0.89
C TRP A 304 14.48 -11.75 0.95
N GLU A 305 15.02 -11.20 -0.13
CA GLU A 305 15.28 -9.77 -0.26
C GLU A 305 14.51 -9.18 -1.44
N LEU A 306 13.83 -8.05 -1.20
CA LEU A 306 13.26 -7.23 -2.26
C LEU A 306 14.37 -6.56 -3.07
N LYS A 307 14.51 -6.96 -4.33
CA LYS A 307 15.54 -6.45 -5.25
C LYS A 307 15.10 -5.16 -5.92
N SER A 308 13.89 -5.15 -6.46
CA SER A 308 13.31 -3.97 -7.11
C SER A 308 11.78 -4.01 -7.10
N ARG A 309 11.18 -2.84 -7.28
CA ARG A 309 9.75 -2.63 -7.54
C ARG A 309 9.64 -1.56 -8.64
N TRP A 310 8.62 -1.62 -9.47
CA TRP A 310 8.39 -0.62 -10.51
C TRP A 310 6.91 -0.43 -10.80
N THR A 311 6.59 0.77 -11.29
CA THR A 311 5.26 1.26 -11.68
C THR A 311 5.37 2.01 -13.01
N SER A 312 4.31 2.70 -13.46
CA SER A 312 4.38 3.62 -14.62
C SER A 312 5.47 4.69 -14.49
N ARG A 313 5.87 5.00 -13.26
CA ARG A 313 6.88 6.02 -12.93
C ARG A 313 8.31 5.49 -13.05
N GLY A 314 8.49 4.22 -13.41
CA GLY A 314 9.78 3.54 -13.45
C GLY A 314 10.05 2.77 -12.15
N VAL A 315 11.33 2.61 -11.81
CA VAL A 315 11.74 1.92 -10.58
C VAL A 315 11.30 2.76 -9.37
N GLU A 316 10.56 2.13 -8.45
CA GLU A 316 10.05 2.75 -7.25
C GLU A 316 11.20 3.27 -6.38
N THR A 317 11.10 4.55 -6.00
CA THR A 317 12.01 5.23 -5.09
C THR A 317 11.44 5.25 -3.66
N TRP A 318 12.11 5.95 -2.76
CA TRP A 318 11.70 6.18 -1.38
C TRP A 318 11.32 7.65 -1.20
N PRO A 319 10.15 8.09 -1.70
CA PRO A 319 9.72 9.48 -1.53
C PRO A 319 9.43 9.78 -0.06
N MET A 320 9.59 11.04 0.37
CA MET A 320 9.20 11.43 1.73
C MET A 320 7.68 11.35 1.87
N LEU A 321 6.96 12.20 1.12
CA LEU A 321 5.52 12.17 0.93
C LEU A 321 5.20 12.65 -0.48
N GLU A 322 4.41 11.89 -1.23
CA GLU A 322 3.88 12.26 -2.53
C GLU A 322 2.38 11.99 -2.56
N SER A 323 1.59 12.99 -2.93
CA SER A 323 0.16 12.86 -3.22
C SER A 323 -0.27 14.01 -4.14
N PRO A 324 -1.45 13.95 -4.77
CA PRO A 324 -1.94 15.05 -5.61
C PRO A 324 -2.08 16.40 -4.89
N TRP A 325 -2.11 16.39 -3.56
CA TRP A 325 -2.48 17.54 -2.73
C TRP A 325 -1.50 17.87 -1.61
N ALA A 326 -0.48 17.04 -1.41
CA ALA A 326 0.59 17.24 -0.44
C ALA A 326 1.86 16.54 -0.93
N VAL A 327 2.97 17.27 -0.97
CA VAL A 327 4.29 16.71 -1.31
C VAL A 327 5.31 17.24 -0.32
N GLN A 328 6.11 16.33 0.24
CA GLN A 328 7.31 16.64 1.00
C GLN A 328 8.54 16.22 0.19
N SER A 329 9.52 17.10 0.06
CA SER A 329 10.75 16.83 -0.68
C SER A 329 11.92 17.63 -0.14
N ALA A 330 13.14 17.15 -0.41
CA ALA A 330 14.39 17.89 -0.19
C ALA A 330 15.10 18.27 -1.50
N SER A 331 14.38 18.22 -2.63
CA SER A 331 14.92 18.48 -3.97
C SER A 331 15.04 19.96 -4.35
N GLY A 332 14.60 20.87 -3.48
CA GLY A 332 14.59 22.31 -3.73
C GLY A 332 13.42 22.80 -4.61
N LYS A 333 12.62 21.90 -5.20
CA LYS A 333 11.40 22.27 -5.92
C LYS A 333 10.25 21.32 -5.64
N ILE A 334 9.08 21.86 -5.30
CA ILE A 334 7.86 21.09 -5.03
C ILE A 334 6.70 21.70 -5.82
N GLU A 335 5.91 20.86 -6.49
CA GLU A 335 4.71 21.28 -7.24
C GLU A 335 3.50 20.51 -6.73
N VAL A 336 2.44 21.23 -6.31
CA VAL A 336 1.20 20.65 -5.77
C VAL A 336 0.02 21.56 -6.12
N ALA A 337 -1.06 21.00 -6.66
CA ALA A 337 -2.31 21.71 -6.91
C ALA A 337 -2.12 23.09 -7.58
N SER A 338 -1.33 23.13 -8.66
CA SER A 338 -0.98 24.34 -9.42
C SER A 338 -0.20 25.42 -8.66
N ALA A 339 0.40 25.07 -7.52
CA ALA A 339 1.37 25.90 -6.82
C ALA A 339 2.76 25.28 -6.86
N THR A 340 3.77 26.14 -6.87
CA THR A 340 5.18 25.77 -6.90
C THR A 340 5.91 26.38 -5.71
N LEU A 341 6.64 25.55 -4.97
CA LEU A 341 7.63 25.99 -4.00
C LEU A 341 9.03 25.78 -4.59
N THR A 342 9.86 26.81 -4.55
CA THR A 342 11.30 26.72 -4.80
C THR A 342 12.04 27.15 -3.54
N CYS A 343 12.95 26.31 -3.05
CA CYS A 343 13.73 26.54 -1.83
C CYS A 343 15.13 25.90 -1.99
N PRO A 344 16.05 26.06 -1.03
CA PRO A 344 17.29 25.29 -1.04
C PRO A 344 16.99 23.79 -0.97
N ASP A 345 17.96 22.95 -1.33
CA ASP A 345 17.89 21.48 -1.28
C ASP A 345 17.82 20.97 0.17
N GLN A 346 16.69 21.23 0.81
CA GLN A 346 16.38 20.99 2.21
C GLN A 346 14.92 20.57 2.32
N PRO A 347 14.53 19.82 3.37
CA PRO A 347 13.17 19.35 3.52
C PRO A 347 12.16 20.50 3.58
N ALA A 348 11.16 20.44 2.71
CA ALA A 348 9.99 21.29 2.72
C ALA A 348 8.74 20.45 2.41
N LEU A 349 7.61 20.90 2.92
CA LEU A 349 6.28 20.36 2.64
C LEU A 349 5.45 21.45 1.97
N LEU A 350 4.77 21.10 0.89
CA LEU A 350 3.73 21.92 0.27
C LEU A 350 2.41 21.14 0.30
N VAL A 351 1.36 21.77 0.81
CA VAL A 351 -0.01 21.23 0.82
C VAL A 351 -0.93 22.26 0.18
N GLY A 352 -1.84 21.84 -0.70
CA GLY A 352 -2.71 22.76 -1.44
C GLY A 352 -4.14 22.27 -1.60
N ASN A 353 -5.13 23.08 -1.20
CA ASN A 353 -6.54 22.87 -1.47
C ASN A 353 -7.03 23.91 -2.50
N PRO A 354 -7.07 23.54 -3.81
CA PRO A 354 -7.41 24.49 -4.86
C PRO A 354 -8.88 24.94 -4.78
N GLU A 355 -9.80 24.10 -4.29
CA GLU A 355 -11.23 24.43 -4.13
C GLU A 355 -11.45 25.56 -3.12
N LYS A 356 -10.66 25.57 -2.05
CA LYS A 356 -10.70 26.60 -1.01
C LYS A 356 -9.77 27.78 -1.30
N GLN A 357 -8.92 27.64 -2.32
CA GLN A 357 -7.82 28.56 -2.67
C GLN A 357 -6.85 28.77 -1.51
N THR A 358 -6.47 27.67 -0.85
CA THR A 358 -5.59 27.70 0.33
C THR A 358 -4.39 26.78 0.11
N TRP A 359 -3.18 27.30 0.32
CA TRP A 359 -1.93 26.54 0.26
C TRP A 359 -1.08 26.84 1.49
N ALA A 360 -0.43 25.80 2.03
CA ALA A 360 0.50 25.92 3.13
C ALA A 360 1.85 25.32 2.75
N VAL A 361 2.91 26.07 3.02
CA VAL A 361 4.29 25.63 2.96
C VAL A 361 4.81 25.48 4.37
N GLN A 362 5.50 24.39 4.66
CA GLN A 362 6.33 24.26 5.85
C GLN A 362 7.78 24.01 5.41
N TYR A 363 8.68 24.89 5.83
CA TYR A 363 10.11 24.78 5.58
C TYR A 363 10.83 24.32 6.85
N TYR A 364 11.66 23.28 6.73
CA TYR A 364 12.41 22.71 7.86
C TYR A 364 13.94 22.89 7.72
N GLY A 365 14.38 23.50 6.61
CA GLY A 365 15.77 23.58 6.23
C GLY A 365 16.57 24.70 6.89
N LYS A 366 17.87 24.73 6.58
CA LYS A 366 18.75 25.86 6.96
C LYS A 366 18.29 27.17 6.32
N PRO A 367 18.60 28.34 6.90
CA PRO A 367 18.21 29.61 6.30
C PRO A 367 18.64 29.77 4.83
N GLY A 368 17.72 30.22 3.97
CA GLY A 368 18.01 30.42 2.55
C GLY A 368 16.87 31.07 1.77
N THR A 369 17.09 31.29 0.47
CA THR A 369 16.11 31.93 -0.42
C THR A 369 14.94 31.00 -0.71
N LEU A 370 13.71 31.50 -0.57
CA LEU A 370 12.49 30.71 -0.76
C LEU A 370 11.50 31.50 -1.60
N THR A 371 10.89 30.85 -2.59
CA THR A 371 9.82 31.41 -3.40
C THR A 371 8.64 30.45 -3.44
N PHE A 372 7.46 30.95 -3.06
CA PHE A 372 6.20 30.27 -3.24
C PHE A 372 5.41 30.98 -4.34
N GLU A 373 4.99 30.22 -5.35
CA GLU A 373 4.15 30.68 -6.46
C GLU A 373 2.81 29.94 -6.38
N GLY A 374 1.73 30.66 -6.08
CA GLY A 374 0.38 30.16 -6.13
C GLY A 374 -0.34 30.57 -7.43
N PRO A 375 -1.59 30.11 -7.66
CA PRO A 375 -2.32 30.40 -8.89
C PRO A 375 -2.64 31.90 -9.12
N THR A 376 -2.66 32.69 -8.06
CA THR A 376 -3.06 34.11 -8.08
C THR A 376 -1.93 35.08 -7.76
N GLY A 377 -0.72 34.58 -7.47
CA GLY A 377 0.39 35.41 -7.08
C GLY A 377 1.59 34.64 -6.54
N SER A 378 2.59 35.35 -6.07
CA SER A 378 3.81 34.77 -5.50
C SER A 378 4.34 35.57 -4.32
N VAL A 379 5.10 34.90 -3.47
CA VAL A 379 5.91 35.50 -2.42
C VAL A 379 7.32 34.93 -2.46
N SER A 380 8.31 35.81 -2.46
CA SER A 380 9.74 35.46 -2.40
C SER A 380 10.39 36.09 -1.17
N PHE A 381 11.34 35.38 -0.57
CA PHE A 381 12.18 35.84 0.53
C PHE A 381 13.64 35.66 0.13
N ASP A 382 14.45 36.70 0.33
CA ASP A 382 15.91 36.61 0.17
C ASP A 382 16.49 35.60 1.17
N ARG A 383 15.90 35.55 2.37
CA ARG A 383 16.25 34.61 3.43
C ARG A 383 15.02 34.26 4.27
N MET A 384 14.75 32.96 4.43
CA MET A 384 13.74 32.43 5.34
C MET A 384 14.36 31.34 6.22
N THR A 385 14.13 31.43 7.54
CA THR A 385 14.48 30.37 8.51
C THR A 385 13.37 29.32 8.60
N PRO A 386 13.54 28.17 9.30
CA PRO A 386 12.45 27.21 9.50
C PRO A 386 11.15 27.89 9.94
N GLY A 387 10.04 27.51 9.32
CA GLY A 387 8.79 28.25 9.44
C GLY A 387 7.74 27.81 8.43
N TRP A 388 6.64 28.53 8.37
CA TRP A 388 5.55 28.26 7.45
C TRP A 388 5.08 29.51 6.71
N ILE A 389 4.50 29.27 5.53
CA ILE A 389 3.81 30.27 4.71
C ILE A 389 2.41 29.73 4.45
N LEU A 390 1.39 30.52 4.77
CA LEU A 390 0.02 30.25 4.37
C LEU A 390 -0.37 31.25 3.31
N TRP A 391 -0.87 30.75 2.19
CA TRP A 391 -1.59 31.53 1.21
C TRP A 391 -3.07 31.17 1.30
N ASP A 392 -3.91 32.11 1.69
CA ASP A 392 -5.36 31.92 1.77
C ASP A 392 -6.07 33.01 0.97
N ARG A 393 -6.60 32.66 -0.21
CA ARG A 393 -7.38 33.58 -1.07
C ARG A 393 -6.68 34.94 -1.35
N GLY A 394 -5.36 34.92 -1.48
CA GLY A 394 -4.55 36.12 -1.75
C GLY A 394 -3.99 36.81 -0.50
N GLU A 395 -4.36 36.36 0.70
CA GLU A 395 -3.71 36.76 1.94
C GLU A 395 -2.54 35.82 2.24
N VAL A 396 -1.38 36.39 2.55
CA VAL A 396 -0.15 35.65 2.82
C VAL A 396 0.22 35.87 4.27
N THR A 397 0.22 34.80 5.06
CA THR A 397 0.72 34.81 6.44
C THR A 397 2.04 34.05 6.50
N VAL A 398 3.01 34.57 7.24
CA VAL A 398 4.35 33.99 7.35
C VAL A 398 4.78 33.97 8.80
N GLU A 399 5.21 32.80 9.27
CA GLU A 399 5.82 32.64 10.58
C GLU A 399 7.16 31.92 10.41
N ALA A 400 8.22 32.45 11.01
CA ALA A 400 9.54 31.85 10.94
C ALA A 400 10.23 31.94 12.31
N MET A 401 10.88 30.86 12.73
CA MET A 401 11.44 30.72 14.08
C MET A 401 12.44 31.81 14.44
N GLU A 402 13.29 32.21 13.49
CA GLU A 402 14.29 33.27 13.66
C GLU A 402 14.02 34.46 12.72
N GLY A 403 12.86 34.48 12.07
CA GLY A 403 12.45 35.52 11.12
C GLY A 403 12.78 35.25 9.65
N TRP A 404 12.50 36.25 8.82
CA TRP A 404 12.68 36.27 7.37
C TRP A 404 13.11 37.66 6.89
N GLU A 405 13.70 37.75 5.70
CA GLU A 405 14.21 38.99 5.09
C GLU A 405 13.75 39.12 3.63
N GLY A 406 13.54 40.37 3.18
CA GLY A 406 13.32 40.70 1.76
C GLY A 406 12.02 40.16 1.13
N PRO A 407 10.83 40.31 1.75
CA PRO A 407 9.61 39.81 1.16
C PRO A 407 9.27 40.59 -0.12
N THR A 408 9.15 39.89 -1.23
CA THR A 408 8.60 40.44 -2.48
C THR A 408 7.30 39.72 -2.78
N LEU A 409 6.18 40.47 -2.81
CA LEU A 409 4.85 39.93 -3.12
C LEU A 409 4.36 40.41 -4.49
N VAL A 410 3.73 39.50 -5.22
CA VAL A 410 2.96 39.77 -6.43
C VAL A 410 1.58 39.13 -6.26
N GLY A 411 0.49 39.87 -6.49
CA GLY A 411 -0.87 39.30 -6.52
C GLY A 411 -1.50 38.95 -5.16
N GLY A 412 -0.88 39.31 -4.04
CA GLY A 412 -1.42 39.08 -2.69
C GLY A 412 -1.08 40.19 -1.69
N ARG A 413 -1.52 40.02 -0.44
CA ARG A 413 -1.25 40.93 0.69
C ARG A 413 -0.58 40.16 1.83
N LEU A 414 0.58 40.65 2.28
CA LEU A 414 1.30 40.08 3.41
C LEU A 414 0.69 40.56 4.73
N GLU A 415 0.25 39.63 5.56
CA GLU A 415 -0.06 39.85 6.97
C GLU A 415 1.16 39.53 7.82
N LYS A 416 1.58 40.50 8.62
CA LYS A 416 2.70 40.35 9.54
C LYS A 416 2.13 39.99 10.92
N ASN A 417 2.32 38.75 11.33
CA ASN A 417 2.13 38.37 12.73
C ASN A 417 3.47 38.61 13.45
N ASP A 418 3.49 39.57 14.38
CA ASP A 418 4.65 39.86 15.25
C ASP A 418 4.80 38.82 16.37
#